data_AF-A0A0A2VFI7-F1
#
_entry.id   AF-A0A0A2VFI7-F1
#
_cell.length_a   1.000
_cell.length_b   1.000
_cell.length_c   1.000
_cell.angle_alpha   90.00
_cell.angle_beta   90.00
_cell.angle_gamma   90.00
#
_symmetry.space_group_name_H-M   'P 1'
#
loop_
_entity.id
_entity.type
_entity.pdbx_description
1 polymer ?
#
loop_
_entity_poly.entity_id
_entity_poly.type
_entity_poly.pdbx_seq_one_letter_code
_entity_poly.pdbx_strand_id
1 'polypeptide(L)' 'MESLLQLFIYIAVMINGFIGLVSYKKSQHQFVLATGFTHILLSIPLSWTFGPLVFAIGTTQVFYGIIHTQSRKTVE' A
#
# COMPACT_ATOMS: atom_id res chain seq x y z
N MET A 1 22.64 -13.36 -5.37
CA MET A 1 21.19 -13.56 -5.63
C MET A 1 20.31 -12.69 -4.74
N GLU A 2 20.63 -12.50 -3.46
CA GLU A 2 19.84 -11.68 -2.52
C GLU A 2 19.65 -10.21 -2.96
N SER A 3 20.68 -9.60 -3.57
CA SER A 3 20.64 -8.21 -4.02
C SER A 3 19.66 -7.96 -5.18
N LEU A 4 19.52 -8.91 -6.11
CA LEU A 4 18.58 -8.79 -7.25
C LEU A 4 17.14 -8.95 -6.78
N LEU A 5 16.87 -9.89 -5.87
CA LEU A 5 15.54 -10.07 -5.30
C LEU A 5 15.10 -8.81 -4.52
N GLN A 6 15.99 -8.24 -3.70
CA GLN A 6 15.71 -6.98 -3.00
C GLN A 6 15.43 -5.84 -3.96
N LEU A 7 16.19 -5.71 -5.05
CA LEU A 7 15.94 -4.70 -6.07
C LEU A 7 14.52 -4.82 -6.66
N PHE A 8 14.08 -6.04 -7.01
CA PHE A 8 12.72 -6.26 -7.51
C PHE A 8 11.66 -5.92 -6.47
N ILE A 9 11.90 -6.24 -5.19
CA ILE A 9 10.97 -5.88 -4.10
C ILE A 9 10.89 -4.36 -3.97
N TYR A 10 12.01 -3.63 -4.00
CA TYR A 10 11.98 -2.16 -3.96
C TYR A 10 11.22 -1.55 -5.13
N ILE A 11 11.43 -2.07 -6.35
CA ILE A 11 10.67 -1.63 -7.53
C ILE A 11 9.18 -1.93 -7.35
N ALA A 12 8.82 -3.12 -6.86
CA ALA A 12 7.43 -3.48 -6.60
C ALA A 12 6.77 -2.56 -5.55
N VAL A 13 7.49 -2.19 -4.48
CA VAL A 13 7.04 -1.22 -3.48
C VAL A 13 6.76 0.14 -4.13
N MET A 14 7.69 0.64 -4.96
CA MET A 14 7.53 1.93 -5.64
C MET A 14 6.33 1.94 -6.59
N ILE A 15 6.19 0.89 -7.41
CA ILE A 15 5.06 0.75 -8.34
C ILE A 15 3.74 0.67 -7.57
N ASN A 16 3.67 -0.18 -6.53
CA ASN A 16 2.46 -0.32 -5.71
C ASN A 16 2.11 1.00 -4.99
N GLY A 17 3.12 1.77 -4.57
CA GLY A 17 2.94 3.08 -3.93
C GLY A 17 2.37 4.10 -4.89
N PHE A 18 2.88 4.12 -6.12
CA PHE A 18 2.36 4.98 -7.19
C PHE A 18 0.91 4.63 -7.56
N ILE A 19 0.58 3.33 -7.70
CA ILE A 19 -0.79 2.89 -7.94
C ILE A 19 -1.69 3.34 -6.79
N GLY A 20 -1.28 3.12 -5.54
CA GLY A 20 -2.05 3.56 -4.37
C GLY A 20 -2.30 5.06 -4.34
N LEU A 21 -1.29 5.88 -4.69
CA LEU A 21 -1.42 7.34 -4.78
C LEU A 21 -2.39 7.77 -5.89
N VAL A 22 -2.31 7.14 -7.07
CA VAL A 22 -3.21 7.43 -8.19
C VAL A 22 -4.65 7.04 -7.83
N SER A 23 -4.84 5.85 -7.23
CA SER A 23 -6.15 5.40 -6.76
C SER A 23 -6.70 6.29 -5.65
N TYR A 24 -5.85 6.81 -4.77
CA TYR A 24 -6.22 7.79 -3.76
C TYR A 24 -6.76 9.07 -4.41
N LYS A 25 -6.03 9.63 -5.37
CA LYS A 25 -6.42 10.84 -6.10
C LYS A 25 -7.73 10.66 -6.89
N LYS A 26 -7.99 9.46 -7.39
CA LYS A 26 -9.22 9.12 -8.13
C LYS A 26 -10.38 8.67 -7.22
N SER A 27 -10.23 8.73 -5.89
CA SER A 27 -11.22 8.24 -4.92
C SER A 27 -11.65 6.78 -5.16
N GLN A 28 -10.73 5.96 -5.65
CA GLN A 28 -10.95 4.53 -5.90
C GLN A 28 -10.63 3.73 -4.64
N HIS A 29 -11.45 3.87 -3.61
CA HIS A 29 -11.14 3.41 -2.24
C HIS A 29 -10.80 1.91 -2.15
N GLN A 30 -11.48 1.06 -2.91
CA GLN A 30 -11.19 -0.38 -2.98
C GLN A 30 -9.76 -0.68 -3.46
N PHE A 31 -9.27 0.11 -4.44
CA PHE A 31 -7.90 -0.03 -4.95
C PHE A 31 -6.86 0.52 -3.97
N VAL A 32 -7.18 1.60 -3.25
CA VAL A 32 -6.30 2.09 -2.17
C VAL A 32 -6.17 1.05 -1.05
N LEU A 33 -7.27 0.36 -0.74
CA LEU A 33 -7.31 -0.69 0.26
C LEU A 33 -6.47 -1.91 -0.19
N ALA A 34 -6.60 -2.33 -1.45
CA ALA A 34 -5.81 -3.42 -2.03
C ALA A 34 -4.31 -3.09 -2.08
N THR A 35 -3.95 -1.88 -2.54
CA THR A 35 -2.55 -1.43 -2.59
C THR A 35 -1.94 -1.32 -1.19
N GLY A 36 -2.73 -0.92 -0.19
CA GLY A 36 -2.32 -0.90 1.22
C GLY A 36 -1.95 -2.28 1.77
N PHE A 37 -2.78 -3.30 1.53
CA PHE A 37 -2.45 -4.67 1.92
C PHE A 37 -1.20 -5.20 1.21
N THR A 38 -1.07 -4.91 -0.10
CA THR A 38 0.13 -5.27 -0.85
C THR A 38 1.38 -4.58 -0.29
N HIS A 39 1.29 -3.33 0.18
CA HIS A 39 2.40 -2.63 0.83
C HIS A 39 2.84 -3.33 2.12
N ILE A 40 1.89 -3.75 2.96
CA ILE A 40 2.15 -4.50 4.19
C ILE A 40 2.84 -5.84 3.88
N LEU A 41 2.41 -6.56 2.84
CA LEU A 41 3.04 -7.82 2.45
C LEU A 41 4.46 -7.60 1.92
N LEU A 42 4.66 -6.56 1.11
CA LEU A 42 5.96 -6.19 0.57
C LEU A 42 6.94 -5.69 1.64
N SER A 43 6.46 -5.26 2.82
CA SER A 43 7.35 -4.84 3.91
C SER A 43 8.01 -5.99 4.66
N ILE A 44 7.44 -7.21 4.62
CA ILE A 44 7.95 -8.39 5.33
C ILE A 44 9.39 -8.76 4.91
N PRO A 45 9.73 -8.85 3.61
CA PRO A 45 11.09 -9.20 3.19
C PRO A 45 12.08 -8.02 3.22
N LEU A 46 11.66 -6.82 3.65
CA LEU A 46 12.54 -5.64 3.70
C LEU A 46 13.37 -5.61 4.97
N SER A 47 14.51 -4.89 4.90
CA SER A 47 15.37 -4.68 6.06
C SER A 47 14.66 -3.87 7.15
N TRP A 48 15.19 -3.93 8.37
CA TRP A 48 14.71 -3.15 9.52
C TRP A 48 14.67 -1.64 9.29
N THR A 49 15.46 -1.12 8.36
CA THR A 49 15.47 0.32 8.02
C THR A 49 14.27 0.72 7.18
N PHE A 50 13.87 -0.09 6.20
CA PHE A 50 12.82 0.27 5.23
C PHE A 50 11.49 -0.43 5.48
N GLY A 51 11.51 -1.63 6.06
CA GLY A 51 10.32 -2.42 6.38
C GLY A 51 9.28 -1.63 7.20
N PRO A 52 9.65 -1.03 8.35
CA PRO A 52 8.70 -0.26 9.16
C PRO A 52 8.04 0.91 8.41
N LEU A 53 8.81 1.60 7.55
CA LEU A 53 8.28 2.71 6.76
C LEU A 53 7.26 2.23 5.74
N VAL A 54 7.59 1.17 4.98
CA VAL A 54 6.69 0.59 3.97
C VAL A 54 5.43 0.02 4.64
N PHE A 55 5.57 -0.60 5.82
CA PHE A 55 4.45 -1.07 6.62
C PHE A 55 3.52 0.09 7.01
N ALA A 56 4.06 1.19 7.55
CA ALA A 56 3.28 2.35 7.96
C ALA A 56 2.50 2.98 6.79
N ILE A 57 3.11 3.08 5.61
CA ILE A 57 2.45 3.53 4.38
C ILE A 57 1.27 2.59 4.04
N GLY A 58 1.51 1.28 4.05
CA GLY A 58 0.47 0.29 3.78
C GLY A 58 -0.70 0.35 4.77
N THR A 59 -0.41 0.43 6.06
CA THR A 59 -1.42 0.60 7.12
C THR A 59 -2.26 1.86 6.89
N THR A 60 -1.62 2.98 6.57
CA THR A 60 -2.31 4.25 6.28
C THR A 60 -3.26 4.11 5.07
N GLN A 61 -2.81 3.45 4.01
CA GLN A 61 -3.63 3.17 2.83
C GLN A 61 -4.85 2.29 3.16
N VAL A 62 -4.68 1.26 4.00
CA VAL A 62 -5.78 0.39 4.45
C VAL A 62 -6.81 1.19 5.25
N PHE A 63 -6.38 1.97 6.24
CA PHE A 63 -7.29 2.79 7.05
C PHE A 63 -8.07 3.79 6.20
N TYR A 64 -7.38 4.49 5.28
CA TYR A 64 -8.03 5.40 4.34
C TYR A 64 -9.09 4.66 3.51
N GLY A 65 -8.74 3.50 2.95
CA GLY A 65 -9.65 2.68 2.15
C GLY A 65 -10.90 2.27 2.95
N ILE A 66 -10.73 1.84 4.20
CA ILE A 66 -11.84 1.39 5.06
C ILE A 66 -12.78 2.55 5.37
N ILE A 67 -12.26 3.68 5.88
CA ILE A 67 -13.08 4.83 6.31
C ILE A 67 -13.95 5.33 5.16
N HIS A 68 -13.38 5.49 3.97
CA HIS A 68 -14.10 6.03 2.83
C HIS A 68 -15.03 5.03 2.16
N THR A 69 -14.74 3.73 2.26
CA THR A 69 -15.68 2.68 1.79
C THR A 69 -16.92 2.62 2.69
N GLN A 70 -16.76 2.73 4.01
CA GLN A 70 -17.89 2.73 4.94
C GLN A 70 -18.74 3.99 4.79
N SER A 71 -18.12 5.16 4.63
CA SER A 71 -18.85 6.43 4.46
C SER A 71 -19.82 6.44 3.27
N ARG A 72 -19.50 5.75 2.17
CA ARG A 72 -20.44 5.65 1.02
C ARG A 72 -21.66 4.79 1.32
N LYS A 73 -21.49 3.70 2.09
CA LYS A 73 -22.59 2.78 2.43
C LYS A 73 -23.60 3.38 3.40
N THR A 74 -23.24 4.42 4.16
CA THR A 74 -24.14 5.09 5.11
C THR A 74 -25.08 6.09 4.43
N VAL A 75 -24.79 6.50 3.18
CA VAL A 75 -25.57 7.50 2.44
C VAL A 75 -26.58 6.86 1.47
N GLU A 76 -26.41 5.56 1.17
CA GLU A 76 -27.33 4.74 0.38
C GLU A 76 -28.41 4.08 1.26
#